data_AF-A0A6P0T4P5-F1
#
_entry.id   AF-A0A6P0T4P5-F1
#
_cell.length_a   1.000
_cell.length_b   1.000
_cell.length_c   1.000
_cell.angle_alpha   90.00
_cell.angle_beta   90.00
_cell.angle_gamma   90.00
#
_symmetry.space_group_name_H-M   'P 1'
#
loop_
_entity.id
_entity.type
_entity.pdbx_description
1 polymer ?
#
loop_
_entity_poly.entity_id
_entity_poly.type
_entity_poly.pdbx_seq_one_letter_code
_entity_poly.pdbx_strand_id
1 'polypeptide(L)'
;MKKPLFGHSPLIVAILFAGLLLGACTRLLPNSSQPDNVLTGNSGSTEPGQVTTNSSAGAEGVQTQAAGQNSGADDFDPFRIAIETALEAADLNDTAETSEEWRMVAEKWQQAIELMKAVPKSHEQYDVAQQRALEAYPTNLAYAQGKAGEDALPEFTTEDDKMTKVDFGEGWPFVVDGEIMCERISAGEYVVDLVTLQSLGQVYAVNLPAQSRAQDRNWRNIDEIWRDSPIGDGKVPINWVIWRGEALCDAPLES
;
A
#
# COMPACT_ATOMS: atom_id res chain seq x y z
N MET A 1 -32.73 45.90 4.50
CA MET A 1 -31.91 46.03 3.27
C MET A 1 -30.47 46.35 3.66
N LYS A 2 -29.55 45.41 3.41
CA LYS A 2 -28.13 45.57 3.03
C LYS A 2 -27.43 44.22 3.25
N LYS A 3 -27.15 43.52 2.14
CA LYS A 3 -26.20 42.40 2.08
C LYS A 3 -24.77 42.95 2.13
N PRO A 4 -23.81 42.17 2.65
CA PRO A 4 -22.54 41.94 1.95
C PRO A 4 -22.30 40.42 1.83
N LEU A 5 -22.07 39.88 0.63
CA LEU A 5 -20.87 39.88 -0.22
C LEU A 5 -19.86 38.79 0.17
N PHE A 6 -19.79 37.81 -0.74
CA PHE A 6 -18.91 36.67 -0.93
C PHE A 6 -17.44 36.82 -0.49
N GLY A 7 -16.84 35.65 -0.17
CA GLY A 7 -15.56 35.27 -0.77
C GLY A 7 -14.57 34.61 0.19
N HIS A 8 -14.36 33.30 0.06
CA HIS A 8 -13.25 32.68 -0.69
C HIS A 8 -13.02 31.26 -0.17
N SER A 9 -13.33 30.26 -1.01
CA SER A 9 -12.89 28.88 -0.83
C SER A 9 -11.36 28.80 -1.02
N PRO A 10 -10.60 28.10 -0.16
CA PRO A 10 -9.24 27.76 -0.48
C PRO A 10 -9.23 26.61 -1.50
N LEU A 11 -8.69 26.92 -2.68
CA LEU A 11 -8.23 25.99 -3.70
C LEU A 11 -7.26 24.98 -3.05
N ILE A 12 -7.69 23.74 -2.85
CA ILE A 12 -6.77 22.64 -2.52
C ILE A 12 -6.07 22.25 -3.82
N VAL A 13 -4.79 22.57 -3.89
CA VAL A 13 -3.88 22.17 -4.97
C VAL A 13 -3.66 20.67 -4.83
N ALA A 14 -4.23 19.90 -5.75
CA ALA A 14 -3.88 18.50 -5.97
C ALA A 14 -2.39 18.41 -6.38
N ILE A 15 -1.57 17.80 -5.53
CA ILE A 15 -0.18 17.51 -5.85
C ILE A 15 -0.16 16.25 -6.73
N LEU A 16 -0.08 16.47 -8.05
CA LEU A 16 0.31 15.45 -9.02
C LEU A 16 1.79 15.08 -8.78
N PHE A 17 2.05 13.88 -8.30
CA PHE A 17 3.40 13.29 -8.34
C PHE A 17 3.72 12.85 -9.77
N ALA A 18 4.15 13.81 -10.60
CA ALA A 18 4.89 13.52 -11.82
C ALA A 18 6.38 13.40 -11.47
N GLY A 19 6.92 12.19 -11.59
CA GLY A 19 8.35 11.97 -11.52
C GLY A 19 9.07 12.74 -12.61
N LEU A 20 10.14 13.46 -12.24
CA LEU A 20 11.16 13.86 -13.18
C LEU A 20 12.54 13.78 -12.52
N LEU A 21 13.37 12.92 -13.11
CA LEU A 21 14.82 12.88 -13.01
C LEU A 21 15.42 14.26 -13.29
N LEU A 22 16.34 14.72 -12.42
CA LEU A 22 17.60 15.39 -12.75
C LEU A 22 18.22 15.94 -11.45
N GLY A 23 19.42 15.49 -11.13
CA GLY A 23 20.16 15.95 -9.95
C GLY A 23 21.63 15.57 -10.00
N ALA A 24 22.33 16.02 -11.05
CA ALA A 24 23.78 16.03 -11.08
C ALA A 24 24.31 17.01 -10.02
N CYS A 25 25.02 16.52 -9.01
CA CYS A 25 25.86 17.35 -8.15
C CYS A 25 27.33 17.13 -8.49
N THR A 26 27.86 18.04 -9.29
CA THR A 26 29.27 18.30 -9.52
C THR A 26 29.94 18.65 -8.18
N ARG A 27 30.83 17.80 -7.67
CA ARG A 27 31.80 18.19 -6.64
C ARG A 27 33.20 18.27 -7.25
N LEU A 28 33.76 19.47 -7.16
CA LEU A 28 35.15 19.80 -7.48
C LEU A 28 36.08 19.10 -6.47
N LEU A 29 37.14 18.48 -7.00
CA LEU A 29 38.28 17.91 -6.27
C LEU A 29 39.21 19.02 -5.74
N PRO A 30 40.14 18.66 -4.83
CA PRO A 30 41.52 18.75 -5.28
C PRO A 30 42.36 17.49 -4.99
N ASN A 31 43.09 17.11 -6.04
CA ASN A 31 44.53 16.87 -6.08
C ASN A 31 45.16 15.87 -5.08
N SER A 32 45.55 14.69 -5.58
CA SER A 32 46.83 14.06 -5.21
C SER A 32 47.24 12.93 -6.18
N SER A 33 48.36 13.17 -6.88
CA SER A 33 49.45 12.24 -7.23
C SER A 33 49.17 10.95 -8.05
N GLN A 34 49.64 10.98 -9.32
CA GLN A 34 50.01 9.80 -10.13
C GLN A 34 51.33 9.14 -9.61
N PRO A 35 51.68 7.93 -10.10
CA PRO A 35 52.49 7.83 -11.33
C PRO A 35 52.03 6.76 -12.35
N ASP A 36 52.13 7.18 -13.62
CA ASP A 36 52.52 6.54 -14.89
C ASP A 36 52.46 5.01 -15.15
N ASN A 37 51.79 4.66 -16.26
CA ASN A 37 52.23 3.70 -17.29
C ASN A 37 51.32 3.87 -18.52
N VAL A 38 51.69 4.58 -19.59
CA VAL A 38 52.62 4.24 -20.70
C VAL A 38 52.06 3.20 -21.69
N LEU A 39 51.96 3.68 -22.94
CA LEU A 39 52.00 3.02 -24.26
C LEU A 39 50.70 2.58 -24.99
N THR A 40 50.36 3.42 -25.98
CA THR A 40 50.07 3.12 -27.42
C THR A 40 48.84 2.28 -27.77
N GLY A 41 48.00 2.63 -28.74
CA GLY A 41 48.07 3.63 -29.81
C GLY A 41 47.36 3.05 -31.05
N ASN A 42 46.54 3.85 -31.74
CA ASN A 42 46.66 4.19 -33.16
C ASN A 42 45.30 4.64 -33.74
N SER A 43 45.34 5.81 -34.38
CA SER A 43 44.25 6.45 -35.13
C SER A 43 44.34 6.10 -36.63
N GLY A 44 43.20 6.21 -37.32
CA GLY A 44 43.10 6.31 -38.79
C GLY A 44 41.74 5.78 -39.27
N SER A 45 40.69 6.61 -39.37
CA SER A 45 40.34 7.43 -40.54
C SER A 45 40.12 6.61 -41.82
N THR A 46 38.90 6.58 -42.38
CA THR A 46 38.48 7.20 -43.66
C THR A 46 37.03 6.80 -44.02
N GLU A 47 36.33 7.73 -44.66
CA GLU A 47 34.90 7.84 -45.05
C GLU A 47 34.54 7.04 -46.35
N PRO A 48 33.44 7.34 -47.10
CA PRO A 48 32.08 6.74 -47.10
C PRO A 48 31.74 5.85 -48.33
N GLY A 49 30.57 5.17 -48.30
CA GLY A 49 30.00 4.49 -49.48
C GLY A 49 28.51 4.11 -49.38
N GLN A 50 27.67 4.94 -50.03
CA GLN A 50 26.39 4.71 -50.74
C GLN A 50 25.37 3.59 -50.36
N VAL A 51 24.17 4.07 -50.04
CA VAL A 51 22.83 3.78 -50.63
C VAL A 51 22.67 2.49 -51.46
N THR A 52 21.71 1.65 -51.06
CA THR A 52 20.72 1.05 -52.00
C THR A 52 19.38 0.83 -51.31
N THR A 53 18.34 1.38 -51.92
CA THR A 53 16.91 1.14 -51.70
C THR A 53 16.51 -0.26 -52.17
N ASN A 54 15.52 -0.89 -51.53
CA ASN A 54 14.49 -1.67 -52.23
C ASN A 54 13.30 -2.02 -51.32
N SER A 55 12.12 -1.53 -51.71
CA SER A 55 10.81 -2.09 -51.33
C SER A 55 10.55 -3.37 -52.11
N SER A 56 9.96 -4.38 -51.47
CA SER A 56 9.09 -5.34 -52.15
C SER A 56 8.09 -5.94 -51.17
N ALA A 57 6.82 -5.91 -51.57
CA ALA A 57 5.68 -6.53 -50.92
C ALA A 57 5.54 -7.99 -51.38
N GLY A 58 4.96 -8.86 -50.53
CA GLY A 58 4.47 -10.16 -50.99
C GLY A 58 4.32 -11.25 -49.93
N ALA A 59 3.10 -11.34 -49.40
CA ALA A 59 2.31 -12.56 -49.15
C ALA A 59 2.78 -13.65 -48.15
N GLU A 60 1.88 -13.86 -47.18
CA GLU A 60 1.28 -15.13 -46.75
C GLU A 60 2.13 -16.23 -46.11
N GLY A 61 1.81 -16.49 -44.84
CA GLY A 61 1.78 -17.84 -44.30
C GLY A 61 2.12 -17.93 -42.82
N VAL A 62 1.12 -17.86 -41.93
CA VAL A 62 1.10 -18.66 -40.69
C VAL A 62 -0.36 -18.91 -40.29
N GLN A 63 -0.85 -20.13 -40.55
CA GLN A 63 -1.86 -20.74 -39.70
C GLN A 63 -1.15 -21.23 -38.44
N THR A 64 -1.60 -20.78 -37.27
CA THR A 64 -1.44 -21.53 -36.02
C THR A 64 -2.72 -21.29 -35.22
N GLN A 65 -3.60 -22.28 -35.26
CA GLN A 65 -4.73 -22.43 -34.34
C GLN A 65 -4.16 -22.76 -32.96
N ALA A 66 -4.50 -21.93 -31.97
CA ALA A 66 -4.30 -22.23 -30.56
C ALA A 66 -5.60 -21.94 -29.79
N ALA A 67 -5.98 -22.94 -28.99
CA ALA A 67 -6.78 -22.88 -27.77
C ALA A 67 -8.20 -22.30 -27.84
N GLY A 68 -9.18 -23.20 -27.94
CA GLY A 68 -10.05 -23.47 -26.79
C GLY A 68 -10.89 -22.31 -26.26
N GLN A 69 -11.68 -21.66 -27.11
CA GLN A 69 -12.84 -20.92 -26.65
C GLN A 69 -13.90 -21.93 -26.18
N ASN A 70 -14.02 -22.10 -24.87
CA ASN A 70 -15.24 -22.64 -24.26
C ASN A 70 -15.98 -21.46 -23.60
N SER A 71 -16.59 -20.63 -24.44
CA SER A 71 -17.52 -19.59 -24.02
C SER A 71 -18.87 -20.25 -23.78
N GLY A 72 -19.16 -20.62 -22.53
CA GLY A 72 -20.43 -21.22 -22.13
C GLY A 72 -20.70 -20.99 -20.64
N ALA A 73 -21.86 -20.36 -20.37
CA ALA A 73 -22.38 -19.89 -19.07
C ALA A 73 -21.64 -18.67 -18.50
N ASP A 74 -22.39 -17.77 -17.84
CA ASP A 74 -21.86 -16.67 -17.01
C ASP A 74 -20.90 -17.27 -15.98
N ASP A 75 -19.62 -17.40 -16.34
CA ASP A 75 -18.60 -17.91 -15.45
C ASP A 75 -18.24 -16.77 -14.51
N PHE A 76 -18.67 -16.91 -13.26
CA PHE A 76 -18.29 -16.00 -12.20
C PHE A 76 -16.77 -16.08 -12.04
N ASP A 77 -16.07 -15.11 -12.64
CA ASP A 77 -14.63 -14.91 -12.48
C ASP A 77 -14.38 -13.90 -11.35
N PRO A 78 -14.11 -14.36 -10.12
CA PRO A 78 -13.86 -13.48 -8.98
C PRO A 78 -12.64 -12.57 -9.20
N PHE A 79 -11.64 -13.00 -9.97
CA PHE A 79 -10.46 -12.18 -10.22
C PHE A 79 -10.84 -10.97 -11.08
N ARG A 80 -11.49 -11.19 -12.22
CA ARG A 80 -11.93 -10.10 -13.10
C ARG A 80 -12.85 -9.12 -12.36
N ILE A 81 -13.83 -9.63 -11.62
CA ILE A 81 -14.77 -8.77 -10.86
C ILE A 81 -14.03 -7.97 -9.78
N ALA A 82 -13.04 -8.57 -9.11
CA ALA A 82 -12.21 -7.86 -8.13
C ALA A 82 -11.42 -6.70 -8.76
N ILE A 83 -10.86 -6.92 -9.95
CA ILE A 83 -10.14 -5.87 -10.70
C ILE A 83 -11.08 -4.73 -11.06
N GLU A 84 -12.26 -5.03 -11.61
CA GLU A 84 -13.27 -4.04 -11.97
C GLU A 84 -13.70 -3.23 -10.73
N THR A 85 -13.97 -3.91 -9.62
CA THR A 85 -14.35 -3.27 -8.34
C THR A 85 -13.23 -2.37 -7.80
N ALA A 86 -11.97 -2.79 -7.91
CA ALA A 86 -10.82 -1.99 -7.50
C ALA A 86 -10.60 -0.76 -8.38
N LEU A 87 -10.90 -0.86 -9.68
CA LEU A 87 -10.87 0.28 -10.59
C LEU A 87 -11.97 1.29 -10.24
N GLU A 88 -13.19 0.82 -9.96
CA GLU A 88 -14.26 1.69 -9.45
C GLU A 88 -13.85 2.39 -8.15
N ALA A 89 -13.19 1.67 -7.23
CA ALA A 89 -12.68 2.26 -6.00
C ALA A 89 -11.65 3.37 -6.28
N ALA A 90 -10.74 3.15 -7.23
CA ALA A 90 -9.74 4.13 -7.63
C ALA A 90 -10.36 5.37 -8.31
N ASP A 91 -11.35 5.17 -9.20
CA ASP A 91 -12.06 6.27 -9.86
C ASP A 91 -12.85 7.13 -8.85
N LEU A 92 -13.50 6.48 -7.87
CA LEU A 92 -14.19 7.19 -6.79
C LEU A 92 -13.21 7.95 -5.89
N ASN A 93 -12.05 7.36 -5.59
CA ASN A 93 -11.01 7.99 -4.77
C ASN A 93 -10.55 9.34 -5.34
N ASP A 94 -10.49 9.48 -6.67
CA ASP A 94 -10.06 10.72 -7.33
C ASP A 94 -11.08 11.86 -7.23
N THR A 95 -12.34 11.54 -6.93
CA THR A 95 -13.45 12.51 -6.88
C THR A 95 -14.09 12.67 -5.51
N ALA A 96 -13.74 11.83 -4.54
CA ALA A 96 -14.31 11.85 -3.19
C ALA A 96 -13.87 13.10 -2.40
N GLU A 97 -14.84 13.88 -1.94
CA GLU A 97 -14.62 15.10 -1.15
C GLU A 97 -15.21 14.97 0.27
N THR A 98 -16.23 14.14 0.43
CA THR A 98 -17.01 14.00 1.68
C THR A 98 -16.77 12.66 2.37
N SER A 99 -16.98 12.59 3.69
CA SER A 99 -16.90 11.33 4.45
C SER A 99 -17.68 10.19 3.80
N GLU A 100 -18.89 10.49 3.33
CA GLU A 100 -19.79 9.51 2.73
C GLU A 100 -19.23 8.97 1.40
N GLU A 101 -18.60 9.82 0.59
CA GLU A 101 -17.94 9.38 -0.64
C GLU A 101 -16.70 8.52 -0.33
N TRP A 102 -15.93 8.91 0.68
CA TRP A 102 -14.80 8.12 1.16
C TRP A 102 -15.23 6.76 1.74
N ARG A 103 -16.42 6.69 2.37
CA ARG A 103 -17.03 5.44 2.83
C ARG A 103 -17.33 4.51 1.65
N MET A 104 -17.87 5.05 0.55
CA MET A 104 -18.09 4.26 -0.68
C MET A 104 -16.77 3.75 -1.29
N VAL A 105 -15.71 4.57 -1.28
CA VAL A 105 -14.36 4.14 -1.73
C VAL A 105 -13.87 2.97 -0.88
N ALA A 106 -14.03 3.06 0.45
CA ALA A 106 -13.64 1.99 1.37
C ALA A 106 -14.44 0.71 1.13
N GLU A 107 -15.77 0.80 0.98
CA GLU A 107 -16.62 -0.36 0.66
C GLU A 107 -16.17 -1.08 -0.61
N LYS A 108 -15.80 -0.32 -1.66
CA LYS A 108 -15.30 -0.91 -2.91
C LYS A 108 -13.95 -1.61 -2.73
N TRP A 109 -13.01 -1.02 -2.00
CA TRP A 109 -11.75 -1.69 -1.69
C TRP A 109 -11.98 -2.98 -0.88
N GLN A 110 -12.87 -2.95 0.11
CA GLN A 110 -13.24 -4.13 0.90
C GLN A 110 -13.84 -5.23 0.02
N GLN A 111 -14.79 -4.89 -0.86
CA GLN A 111 -15.39 -5.83 -1.80
C GLN A 111 -14.34 -6.42 -2.75
N ALA A 112 -13.43 -5.60 -3.28
CA ALA A 112 -12.34 -6.07 -4.14
C ALA A 112 -11.41 -7.05 -3.40
N ILE A 113 -11.11 -6.80 -2.12
CA ILE A 113 -10.32 -7.72 -1.29
C ILE A 113 -11.03 -9.07 -1.14
N GLU A 114 -12.33 -9.07 -0.85
CA GLU A 114 -13.12 -10.30 -0.68
C GLU A 114 -13.17 -11.13 -1.97
N LEU A 115 -13.36 -10.47 -3.11
CA LEU A 115 -13.34 -11.11 -4.42
C LEU A 115 -11.96 -11.68 -4.75
N MET A 116 -10.87 -10.96 -4.46
CA MET A 116 -9.51 -11.48 -4.64
C MET A 116 -9.25 -12.73 -3.77
N LYS A 117 -9.75 -12.74 -2.53
CA LYS A 117 -9.66 -13.92 -1.64
C LYS A 117 -10.45 -15.12 -2.18
N ALA A 118 -11.56 -14.87 -2.87
CA ALA A 118 -12.42 -15.90 -3.45
C ALA A 118 -11.84 -16.57 -4.72
N VAL A 119 -10.74 -16.06 -5.28
CA VAL A 119 -10.09 -16.65 -6.46
C VAL A 119 -9.59 -18.06 -6.14
N PRO A 120 -9.98 -19.09 -6.90
CA PRO A 120 -9.59 -20.47 -6.61
C PRO A 120 -8.12 -20.71 -6.95
N LYS A 121 -7.47 -21.62 -6.22
CA LYS A 121 -6.06 -22.01 -6.43
C LYS A 121 -5.72 -22.50 -7.85
N SER A 122 -6.71 -23.01 -8.57
CA SER A 122 -6.56 -23.46 -9.96
C SER A 122 -6.59 -22.31 -10.98
N HIS A 123 -6.94 -21.09 -10.56
CA HIS A 123 -6.98 -19.92 -11.42
C HIS A 123 -5.56 -19.45 -11.75
N GLU A 124 -5.31 -19.07 -13.00
CA GLU A 124 -3.97 -18.63 -13.44
C GLU A 124 -3.47 -17.38 -12.72
N GLN A 125 -4.38 -16.53 -12.22
CA GLN A 125 -4.07 -15.32 -11.45
C GLN A 125 -4.15 -15.52 -9.94
N TYR A 126 -4.20 -16.75 -9.41
CA TYR A 126 -4.38 -16.98 -7.98
C TYR A 126 -3.34 -16.24 -7.12
N ASP A 127 -2.06 -16.39 -7.43
CA ASP A 127 -0.98 -15.75 -6.65
C ASP A 127 -1.09 -14.22 -6.69
N VAL A 128 -1.40 -13.65 -7.86
CA VAL A 128 -1.64 -12.21 -8.03
C VAL A 128 -2.86 -11.74 -7.24
N ALA A 129 -3.93 -12.54 -7.23
CA ALA A 129 -5.13 -12.23 -6.47
C ALA A 129 -4.84 -12.16 -4.97
N GLN A 130 -4.20 -13.21 -4.43
CA GLN A 130 -3.84 -13.25 -3.02
C GLN A 130 -2.88 -12.11 -2.66
N GLN A 131 -1.92 -11.79 -3.56
CA GLN A 131 -1.04 -10.64 -3.39
C GLN A 131 -1.80 -9.34 -3.19
N ARG A 132 -2.74 -9.04 -4.08
CA ARG A 132 -3.53 -7.82 -4.00
C ARG A 132 -4.43 -7.79 -2.76
N ALA A 133 -5.00 -8.93 -2.38
CA ALA A 133 -5.91 -9.04 -1.24
C ALA A 133 -5.22 -8.83 0.11
N LEU A 134 -3.94 -9.20 0.22
CA LEU A 134 -3.19 -9.16 1.48
C LEU A 134 -2.26 -7.96 1.61
N GLU A 135 -1.83 -7.37 0.49
CA GLU A 135 -0.83 -6.29 0.49
C GLU A 135 -1.36 -4.97 -0.05
N ALA A 136 -1.72 -4.94 -1.34
CA ALA A 136 -2.01 -3.69 -2.04
C ALA A 136 -3.36 -3.08 -1.65
N TYR A 137 -4.44 -3.85 -1.76
CA TYR A 137 -5.79 -3.33 -1.54
C TYR A 137 -6.08 -2.98 -0.07
N PRO A 138 -5.58 -3.71 0.95
CA PRO A 138 -5.73 -3.29 2.34
C PRO A 138 -5.12 -1.92 2.63
N THR A 139 -4.04 -1.54 1.95
CA THR A 139 -3.44 -0.21 2.09
C THR A 139 -4.38 0.88 1.55
N ASN A 140 -5.00 0.64 0.39
CA ASN A 140 -5.96 1.57 -0.21
C ASN A 140 -7.26 1.66 0.61
N LEU A 141 -7.73 0.52 1.14
CA LEU A 141 -8.86 0.46 2.06
C LEU A 141 -8.59 1.33 3.29
N ALA A 142 -7.44 1.14 3.96
CA ALA A 142 -7.08 1.92 5.14
C ALA A 142 -7.00 3.42 4.84
N TYR A 143 -6.43 3.80 3.69
CA TYR A 143 -6.42 5.19 3.26
C TYR A 143 -7.84 5.75 3.10
N ALA A 144 -8.72 5.03 2.40
CA ALA A 144 -10.10 5.46 2.17
C ALA A 144 -10.90 5.58 3.47
N GLN A 145 -10.76 4.59 4.37
CA GLN A 145 -11.43 4.62 5.67
C GLN A 145 -10.89 5.79 6.54
N GLY A 146 -9.58 6.09 6.50
CA GLY A 146 -9.00 7.23 7.22
C GLY A 146 -9.52 8.57 6.73
N LYS A 147 -9.83 8.67 5.42
CA LYS A 147 -10.45 9.86 4.83
C LYS A 147 -11.94 9.98 5.15
N ALA A 148 -12.60 8.85 5.37
CA ALA A 148 -14.02 8.80 5.66
C ALA A 148 -14.37 9.14 7.12
N GLY A 149 -13.39 9.12 8.02
CA GLY A 149 -13.60 9.39 9.45
C GLY A 149 -14.17 8.19 10.21
N GLU A 150 -14.44 8.36 11.50
CA GLU A 150 -14.89 7.27 12.40
C GLU A 150 -16.14 6.53 11.88
N ASP A 151 -17.08 7.25 11.25
CA ASP A 151 -18.37 6.71 10.78
C ASP A 151 -18.25 5.65 9.67
N ALA A 152 -17.08 5.51 9.02
CA ALA A 152 -16.86 4.61 7.89
C ALA A 152 -15.99 3.39 8.22
N LEU A 153 -15.45 3.35 9.42
CA LEU A 153 -14.90 2.12 9.97
C LEU A 153 -16.08 1.18 10.25
N PRO A 154 -16.00 -0.13 9.92
CA PRO A 154 -17.01 -1.06 10.39
C PRO A 154 -17.17 -0.87 11.90
N GLU A 155 -18.40 -0.63 12.34
CA GLU A 155 -18.76 -0.51 13.75
C GLU A 155 -18.29 -1.78 14.45
N PHE A 156 -17.14 -1.69 15.11
CA PHE A 156 -16.77 -2.69 16.08
C PHE A 156 -17.60 -2.39 17.31
N THR A 157 -18.40 -3.36 17.74
CA THR A 157 -19.04 -3.30 19.05
C THR A 157 -17.91 -3.31 20.08
N THR A 158 -17.54 -2.13 20.57
CA THR A 158 -16.49 -1.90 21.56
C THR A 158 -16.88 -2.42 22.95
N GLU A 159 -17.72 -3.46 23.05
CA GLU A 159 -18.17 -3.96 24.35
C GLU A 159 -16.99 -4.36 25.27
N ASP A 160 -15.77 -4.53 24.74
CA ASP A 160 -14.60 -4.83 25.55
C ASP A 160 -13.38 -3.86 25.41
N ASP A 161 -13.39 -2.83 24.56
CA ASP A 161 -12.18 -2.00 24.27
C ASP A 161 -10.93 -2.81 23.81
N LYS A 162 -11.13 -4.06 23.40
CA LYS A 162 -10.05 -4.99 23.01
C LYS A 162 -10.04 -5.20 21.53
N MET A 163 -8.84 -5.25 20.99
CA MET A 163 -8.64 -5.68 19.63
C MET A 163 -7.73 -6.92 19.60
N THR A 164 -8.27 -7.99 19.06
CA THR A 164 -7.73 -9.34 19.12
C THR A 164 -7.67 -9.96 17.73
N LYS A 165 -7.07 -11.15 17.63
CA LYS A 165 -7.09 -11.94 16.39
C LYS A 165 -8.51 -12.24 15.88
N VAL A 166 -9.51 -12.32 16.76
CA VAL A 166 -10.90 -12.59 16.36
C VAL A 166 -11.43 -11.50 15.43
N ASP A 167 -11.10 -10.25 15.75
CA ASP A 167 -11.49 -9.05 14.98
C ASP A 167 -10.87 -9.02 13.57
N PHE A 168 -9.82 -9.81 13.40
CA PHE A 168 -8.90 -9.73 12.28
C PHE A 168 -8.84 -11.00 11.43
N GLY A 169 -9.37 -12.11 11.93
CA GLY A 169 -9.41 -13.40 11.25
C GLY A 169 -8.06 -13.78 10.64
N GLU A 170 -8.07 -14.15 9.36
CA GLU A 170 -6.85 -14.50 8.62
C GLU A 170 -5.89 -13.32 8.38
N GLY A 171 -6.41 -12.09 8.48
CA GLY A 171 -5.64 -10.86 8.30
C GLY A 171 -4.64 -10.61 9.42
N TRP A 172 -4.81 -11.21 10.60
CA TRP A 172 -3.95 -11.00 11.77
C TRP A 172 -2.46 -11.17 11.44
N PRO A 173 -1.62 -10.13 11.59
CA PRO A 173 -0.27 -10.13 11.03
C PRO A 173 0.76 -10.72 11.99
N PHE A 174 0.35 -11.22 13.16
CA PHE A 174 1.26 -11.75 14.18
C PHE A 174 1.11 -13.26 14.36
N VAL A 175 2.20 -13.93 14.71
CA VAL A 175 2.23 -15.37 14.97
C VAL A 175 1.72 -15.75 16.37
N VAL A 176 1.55 -14.76 17.24
CA VAL A 176 0.98 -14.91 18.59
C VAL A 176 -0.41 -14.30 18.65
N ASP A 177 -1.29 -14.87 19.46
CA ASP A 177 -2.55 -14.23 19.82
C ASP A 177 -2.27 -13.15 20.88
N GLY A 178 -3.03 -12.07 20.90
CA GLY A 178 -2.84 -11.01 21.87
C GLY A 178 -3.87 -9.90 21.76
N GLU A 179 -3.71 -8.92 22.61
CA GLU A 179 -4.57 -7.74 22.72
C GLU A 179 -3.78 -6.51 22.30
N ILE A 180 -4.30 -5.75 21.34
CA ILE A 180 -3.72 -4.46 20.98
C ILE A 180 -4.19 -3.43 21.99
N MET A 181 -3.22 -2.73 22.56
CA MET A 181 -3.40 -1.71 23.58
C MET A 181 -2.86 -0.38 23.05
N CYS A 182 -3.49 0.71 23.44
CA CYS A 182 -3.01 2.06 23.14
C CYS A 182 -2.77 2.85 24.44
N GLU A 183 -1.57 3.39 24.59
CA GLU A 183 -1.21 4.31 25.68
C GLU A 183 -0.93 5.70 25.08
N ARG A 184 -1.81 6.67 25.37
CA ARG A 184 -1.59 8.07 25.02
C ARG A 184 -0.70 8.72 26.06
N ILE A 185 0.42 9.29 25.62
CA ILE A 185 1.35 10.00 26.51
C ILE A 185 1.57 11.43 26.03
N SER A 186 1.66 12.35 26.99
CA SER A 186 1.87 13.77 26.74
C SER A 186 3.15 14.28 27.40
N ALA A 187 3.97 15.04 26.67
CA ALA A 187 5.13 15.74 27.17
C ALA A 187 5.10 17.21 26.70
N GLY A 188 4.51 18.08 27.52
CA GLY A 188 4.23 19.45 27.11
C GLY A 188 3.14 19.48 26.04
N GLU A 189 3.41 20.08 24.88
CA GLU A 189 2.48 20.14 23.74
C GLU A 189 2.55 18.89 22.84
N TYR A 190 3.51 18.00 23.07
CA TYR A 190 3.65 16.79 22.26
C TYR A 190 2.79 15.67 22.83
N VAL A 191 1.88 15.16 22.01
CA VAL A 191 1.08 13.96 22.28
C VAL A 191 1.53 12.87 21.31
N VAL A 192 1.81 11.67 21.84
CA VAL A 192 2.09 10.50 21.02
C VAL A 192 1.32 9.31 21.54
N ASP A 193 0.85 8.49 20.60
CA ASP A 193 0.11 7.26 20.89
C ASP A 193 1.05 6.07 20.74
N LEU A 194 1.13 5.26 21.80
CA LEU A 194 1.96 4.06 21.84
C LEU A 194 1.07 2.86 21.59
N VAL A 195 1.15 2.29 20.39
CA VAL A 195 0.43 1.06 20.06
C VAL A 195 1.30 -0.13 20.42
N THR A 196 0.76 -1.01 21.25
CA THR A 196 1.45 -2.22 21.71
C THR A 196 0.57 -3.44 21.54
N LEU A 197 1.19 -4.63 21.48
CA LEU A 197 0.50 -5.91 21.56
C LEU A 197 0.90 -6.60 22.87
N GLN A 198 -0.07 -6.94 23.71
CA GLN A 198 0.15 -7.74 24.90
C GLN A 198 -0.17 -9.22 24.62
N SER A 199 0.79 -10.10 24.86
CA SER A 199 0.62 -11.55 24.68
C SER A 199 1.45 -12.32 25.71
N LEU A 200 0.80 -13.24 26.43
CA LEU A 200 1.47 -14.15 27.40
C LEU A 200 2.41 -13.43 28.39
N GLY A 201 2.01 -12.25 28.88
CA GLY A 201 2.80 -11.44 29.81
C GLY A 201 3.98 -10.68 29.18
N GLN A 202 4.10 -10.71 27.85
CA GLN A 202 5.04 -9.91 27.08
C GLN A 202 4.31 -8.74 26.39
N VAL A 203 5.02 -7.64 26.19
CA VAL A 203 4.54 -6.47 25.46
C VAL A 203 5.44 -6.24 24.26
N TYR A 204 4.84 -6.10 23.08
CA TYR A 204 5.53 -5.86 21.82
C TYR A 204 5.20 -4.47 21.30
N ALA A 205 6.22 -3.72 20.89
CA ALA A 205 6.06 -2.36 20.39
C ALA A 205 5.65 -2.35 18.91
N VAL A 206 4.40 -2.00 18.61
CA VAL A 206 3.82 -2.18 17.27
C VAL A 206 4.13 -1.00 16.36
N ASN A 207 3.93 0.25 16.81
CA ASN A 207 4.21 1.46 16.02
C ASN A 207 5.58 2.08 16.33
N LEU A 208 6.07 2.97 15.45
CA LEU A 208 7.39 3.60 15.60
C LEU A 208 7.57 4.36 16.92
N PRO A 209 6.60 5.16 17.41
CA PRO A 209 6.68 5.76 18.75
C PRO A 209 6.88 4.74 19.88
N ALA A 210 6.17 3.60 19.85
CA ALA A 210 6.35 2.54 20.82
C ALA A 210 7.74 1.88 20.69
N GLN A 211 8.22 1.64 19.48
CA GLN A 211 9.53 1.01 19.23
C GLN A 211 10.69 1.87 19.75
N SER A 212 10.60 3.19 19.59
CA SER A 212 11.57 4.15 20.14
C SER A 212 11.70 4.06 21.68
N ARG A 213 10.67 3.56 22.36
CA ARG A 213 10.62 3.40 23.83
C ARG A 213 10.79 1.96 24.29
N ALA A 214 10.90 1.01 23.37
CA ALA A 214 10.86 -0.41 23.71
C ALA A 214 11.95 -0.81 24.68
N GLN A 215 13.18 -0.31 24.49
CA GLN A 215 14.31 -0.61 25.37
C GLN A 215 14.08 -0.09 26.81
N ASP A 216 13.61 1.14 26.96
CA ASP A 216 13.40 1.76 28.28
C ASP A 216 12.22 1.14 29.03
N ARG A 217 11.23 0.62 28.30
CA ARG A 217 10.03 -0.01 28.85
C ARG A 217 10.15 -1.53 28.98
N ASN A 218 11.28 -2.12 28.58
CA ASN A 218 11.47 -3.57 28.49
C ASN A 218 10.37 -4.25 27.62
N TRP A 219 10.01 -3.61 26.51
CA TRP A 219 9.15 -4.18 25.48
C TRP A 219 9.99 -4.87 24.41
N ARG A 220 9.39 -5.87 23.75
CA ARG A 220 10.02 -6.62 22.66
C ARG A 220 9.75 -5.96 21.32
N ASN A 221 10.59 -6.26 20.33
CA ASN A 221 10.39 -5.76 18.97
C ASN A 221 9.28 -6.59 18.29
N ILE A 222 8.40 -5.93 17.54
CA ILE A 222 7.33 -6.58 16.79
C ILE A 222 7.84 -7.56 15.73
N ASP A 223 9.03 -7.32 15.17
CA ASP A 223 9.68 -8.18 14.16
C ASP A 223 9.81 -9.64 14.62
N GLU A 224 9.89 -9.85 15.94
CA GLU A 224 10.03 -11.16 16.56
C GLU A 224 8.75 -12.02 16.45
N ILE A 225 7.61 -11.36 16.25
CA ILE A 225 6.30 -12.01 16.12
C ILE A 225 5.59 -11.65 14.81
N TRP A 226 6.23 -10.87 13.95
CA TRP A 226 5.69 -10.44 12.67
C TRP A 226 5.68 -11.61 11.69
N ARG A 227 4.47 -12.04 11.29
CA ARG A 227 4.25 -13.15 10.38
C ARG A 227 4.76 -12.82 8.98
N ASP A 228 5.42 -13.80 8.37
CA ASP A 228 5.80 -13.73 6.95
C ASP A 228 4.55 -13.70 6.06
N SER A 229 4.65 -12.99 4.94
CA SER A 229 3.58 -12.93 3.95
C SER A 229 3.41 -14.31 3.30
N PRO A 230 2.21 -14.91 3.23
CA PRO A 230 2.01 -16.24 2.65
C PRO A 230 2.12 -16.26 1.11
N ILE A 231 2.36 -15.11 0.48
CA ILE A 231 2.22 -14.81 -0.95
C ILE A 231 3.52 -14.26 -1.57
N GLY A 232 4.62 -14.18 -0.82
CA GLY A 232 5.88 -13.66 -1.32
C GLY A 232 6.93 -13.46 -0.24
N ASP A 233 8.09 -12.92 -0.65
CA ASP A 233 9.16 -12.53 0.26
C ASP A 233 8.75 -11.26 1.01
N GLY A 234 8.58 -11.33 2.33
CA GLY A 234 8.26 -10.18 3.16
C GLY A 234 7.39 -10.50 4.37
N LYS A 235 6.87 -9.44 4.99
CA LYS A 235 6.00 -9.51 6.17
C LYS A 235 4.59 -9.06 5.82
N VAL A 236 3.57 -9.60 6.49
CA VAL A 236 2.16 -9.18 6.32
C VAL A 236 2.03 -7.70 6.71
N PRO A 237 1.48 -6.78 5.91
CA PRO A 237 1.36 -5.38 6.32
C PRO A 237 0.64 -5.18 7.65
N ILE A 238 1.17 -4.31 8.52
CA ILE A 238 0.62 -4.01 9.86
C ILE A 238 -0.02 -2.62 9.96
N ASN A 239 0.03 -1.80 8.91
CA ASN A 239 -0.44 -0.41 8.95
C ASN A 239 -1.88 -0.28 9.48
N TRP A 240 -2.74 -1.21 9.10
CA TRP A 240 -4.13 -1.24 9.51
C TRP A 240 -4.30 -1.62 10.99
N VAL A 241 -3.43 -2.49 11.55
CA VAL A 241 -3.37 -2.75 13.00
C VAL A 241 -2.86 -1.53 13.75
N ILE A 242 -1.84 -0.86 13.23
CA ILE A 242 -1.32 0.39 13.82
C ILE A 242 -2.43 1.42 13.88
N TRP A 243 -3.08 1.67 12.75
CA TRP A 243 -4.11 2.70 12.65
C TRP A 243 -5.30 2.40 13.56
N ARG A 244 -5.76 1.14 13.61
CA ARG A 244 -6.79 0.73 14.56
C ARG A 244 -6.34 0.83 16.01
N GLY A 245 -5.09 0.48 16.30
CA GLY A 245 -4.51 0.64 17.62
C GLY A 245 -4.49 2.10 18.06
N GLU A 246 -4.14 3.02 17.17
CA GLU A 246 -4.17 4.47 17.45
C GLU A 246 -5.58 4.97 17.73
N ALA A 247 -6.59 4.48 17.00
CA ALA A 247 -7.99 4.82 17.26
C ALA A 247 -8.47 4.40 18.67
N LEU A 248 -7.89 3.36 19.28
CA LEU A 248 -8.20 2.99 20.67
C LEU A 248 -7.81 4.09 21.67
N CYS A 249 -6.83 4.93 21.36
CA CYS A 249 -6.46 6.05 22.23
C CYS A 249 -7.48 7.21 22.21
N ASP A 250 -8.34 7.27 21.20
CA ASP A 250 -9.38 8.30 21.04
C ASP A 250 -10.74 7.90 21.62
N ALA A 251 -10.94 6.62 21.92
CA ALA A 251 -12.18 6.11 22.49
C ALA A 251 -12.48 6.77 23.85
N PRO A 252 -13.74 7.23 24.09
CA PRO A 252 -14.13 7.78 25.38
C PRO A 252 -14.03 6.67 26.44
N LEU A 253 -13.24 6.91 27.50
CA LEU A 253 -13.15 6.00 28.65
C LEU A 253 -14.55 5.85 29.26
N GLU A 254 -15.19 4.68 29.09
CA GLU A 254 -16.44 4.40 29.77
C GLU A 254 -16.17 4.37 31.29
N SER A 255 -16.82 5.28 32.01
CA SER A 255 -16.62 5.53 33.45
C SER A 255 -17.58 4.75 34.34
#